data_AF-A0A371GQL6-F1
#
_entry.id   AF-A0A371GQL6-F1
#
_cell.length_a   1.000
_cell.length_b   1.000
_cell.length_c   1.000
_cell.angle_alpha   90.00
_cell.angle_beta   90.00
_cell.angle_gamma   90.00
#
_symmetry.space_group_name_H-M   'P 1'
#
loop_
_entity.id
_entity.type
_entity.pdbx_description
1 polymer ?
#
loop_
_entity_poly.entity_id
_entity_poly.type
_entity_poly.pdbx_seq_one_letter_code
_entity_poly.pdbx_strand_id
1 'polypeptide(L)'
;MGDIDMIGAKNIKETILKETPTAKVDIMELDLSSMKSIQNFASEFNSSGFSLNILINNAGICAAPFTLSKDNIELQFAINYI
;
A
#
# COMPACT_ATOMS: atom_id res chain seq x y z
N MET A 1 3.94 -2.71 13.88
CA MET A 1 2.77 -2.10 13.23
C MET A 1 3.32 -1.35 12.03
N GLY A 2 2.99 -1.74 10.79
CA GLY A 2 3.41 -0.97 9.62
C GLY A 2 2.56 0.28 9.56
N ASP A 3 3.11 1.43 9.91
CA ASP A 3 2.34 2.67 9.90
C ASP A 3 2.07 3.10 8.45
N ILE A 4 0.80 3.32 8.13
CA ILE A 4 0.39 3.88 6.83
C ILE A 4 0.81 5.35 6.81
N ASP A 5 1.97 5.64 6.24
CA ASP A 5 2.49 7.01 6.18
C ASP A 5 1.96 7.80 4.96
N MET A 6 0.75 8.31 5.11
CA MET A 6 0.13 9.17 4.08
C MET A 6 0.80 10.55 3.96
N ILE A 7 1.53 11.00 4.98
CA ILE A 7 2.25 12.27 4.94
C ILE A 7 3.52 12.10 4.11
N GLY A 8 4.30 11.06 4.38
CA GLY A 8 5.47 10.66 3.59
C GLY A 8 5.10 10.45 2.12
N ALA A 9 3.99 9.75 1.84
CA ALA A 9 3.52 9.55 0.48
C ALA A 9 3.23 10.87 -0.26
N LYS A 10 2.60 11.85 0.41
CA LYS A 10 2.32 13.17 -0.17
C LYS A 10 3.60 13.95 -0.46
N ASN A 11 4.56 13.94 0.47
CA ASN A 11 5.85 14.60 0.29
C ASN A 11 6.63 14.01 -0.89
N ILE A 12 6.63 12.67 -1.04
CA ILE A 12 7.29 12.00 -2.16
C ILE A 12 6.61 12.36 -3.49
N LYS A 13 5.27 12.41 -3.53
CA LYS A 13 4.53 12.86 -4.72
C LYS A 13 4.95 14.27 -5.14
N GLU A 14 5.08 15.20 -4.20
CA GLU A 14 5.56 16.55 -4.51
C GLU A 14 6.98 16.57 -5.09
N THR A 15 7.89 15.73 -4.56
CA THR A 15 9.25 15.58 -5.10
C THR A 15 9.23 15.04 -6.53
N ILE A 16 8.45 13.99 -6.80
CA ILE A 16 8.31 13.42 -8.15
C ILE A 16 7.77 14.48 -9.13
N LEU A 17 6.78 15.28 -8.73
CA LEU A 17 6.22 16.32 -9.60
C LEU A 17 7.17 17.49 -9.82
N LYS A 18 8.09 17.77 -8.89
CA LYS A 18 9.17 18.76 -9.10
C LYS A 18 10.19 18.26 -10.13
N GLU A 19 10.57 16.99 -10.07
CA GLU A 19 11.54 16.39 -10.99
C GLU A 19 10.94 16.08 -12.36
N THR A 20 9.68 15.64 -12.40
CA THR A 20 8.92 15.29 -13.61
C THR A 20 7.52 15.93 -13.57
N PRO A 21 7.38 17.19 -14.02
CA PRO A 21 6.12 17.94 -13.92
C PRO A 21 4.92 17.35 -14.67
N THR A 22 5.17 16.49 -15.65
CA THR A 22 4.12 15.81 -16.43
C THR A 22 3.71 14.45 -15.87
N ALA A 23 4.38 13.97 -14.83
CA ALA A 23 4.04 12.70 -14.19
C ALA A 23 2.63 12.77 -13.58
N LYS A 24 1.89 11.67 -13.71
CA LYS A 24 0.59 11.49 -13.05
C LYS A 24 0.78 10.52 -11.89
N VAL A 25 0.59 11.01 -10.68
CA VAL A 25 0.84 10.26 -9.45
C VAL A 25 -0.40 10.36 -8.57
N ASP A 26 -1.02 9.22 -8.29
CA ASP A 26 -2.13 9.09 -7.37
C ASP A 26 -1.67 8.34 -6.12
N ILE A 27 -2.22 8.74 -4.97
CA ILE A 27 -1.91 8.12 -3.67
C ILE A 27 -3.19 7.48 -3.18
N MET A 28 -3.11 6.21 -2.82
CA MET A 28 -4.23 5.42 -2.32
C MET A 28 -3.76 4.70 -1.05
N GLU A 29 -4.64 4.58 -0.07
CA GLU A 29 -4.34 3.93 1.20
C GLU A 29 -4.39 2.41 1.06
N LEU A 30 -3.41 1.71 1.64
CA LEU A 30 -3.34 0.25 1.63
C LEU A 30 -2.60 -0.27 2.87
N ASP A 31 -3.29 -1.08 3.68
CA ASP A 31 -2.75 -1.84 4.80
C ASP A 31 -2.82 -3.33 4.48
N LEU A 32 -1.67 -3.93 4.13
CA LEU A 32 -1.58 -5.35 3.81
C LEU A 32 -1.83 -6.28 5.01
N SER A 33 -1.83 -5.75 6.25
CA SER A 33 -2.21 -6.53 7.44
C SER A 33 -3.74 -6.63 7.63
N SER A 34 -4.53 -6.15 6.67
CA SER A 34 -5.99 -6.15 6.73
C SER A 34 -6.64 -6.47 5.38
N MET A 35 -7.30 -7.63 5.30
CA MET A 35 -8.10 -8.02 4.13
C MET A 35 -9.17 -6.99 3.78
N LYS A 36 -9.76 -6.35 4.80
CA LYS A 36 -10.73 -5.28 4.58
C LYS A 36 -10.10 -4.07 3.88
N SER A 37 -8.88 -3.69 4.25
CA SER A 37 -8.15 -2.60 3.58
C SER A 37 -7.82 -2.98 2.14
N ILE A 38 -7.31 -4.20 1.91
CA ILE A 38 -6.99 -4.72 0.57
C ILE A 38 -8.22 -4.68 -0.36
N GLN A 39 -9.38 -5.16 0.12
CA GLN A 39 -10.62 -5.14 -0.64
C GLN A 39 -11.09 -3.71 -0.96
N ASN A 40 -10.98 -2.79 0.00
CA ASN A 40 -11.34 -1.40 -0.21
C ASN A 40 -10.42 -0.74 -1.26
N PHE A 41 -9.10 -0.91 -1.14
CA PHE A 41 -8.13 -0.42 -2.11
C PHE A 41 -8.42 -0.96 -3.51
N ALA A 42 -8.65 -2.27 -3.65
CA ALA A 42 -8.97 -2.89 -4.94
C ALA A 42 -10.27 -2.34 -5.54
N SER A 43 -11.30 -2.13 -4.70
CA SER A 43 -12.56 -1.53 -5.13
C SER A 43 -12.39 -0.09 -5.60
N GLU A 44 -11.62 0.72 -4.87
CA GLU A 44 -11.30 2.11 -5.24
C GLU A 44 -10.49 2.16 -6.54
N PHE A 45 -9.48 1.29 -6.68
CA PHE A 45 -8.66 1.22 -7.89
C PHE A 45 -9.51 0.84 -9.10
N ASN A 46 -10.36 -0.18 -8.97
CA ASN A 46 -11.26 -0.58 -10.06
C ASN A 46 -12.25 0.54 -10.42
N SER A 47 -12.69 1.33 -9.44
CA SER A 47 -13.61 2.47 -9.65
C SER A 47 -12.93 3.69 -10.28
N SER A 48 -11.60 3.79 -10.22
CA SER A 48 -10.83 4.90 -10.80
C SER A 48 -10.86 4.93 -12.34
N GLY A 49 -11.13 3.78 -12.98
CA GLY A 49 -11.03 3.61 -14.43
C GLY A 49 -9.60 3.50 -14.96
N PHE A 50 -8.59 3.41 -14.08
CA PHE A 50 -7.20 3.19 -14.50
C PHE A 50 -6.98 1.76 -15.02
N SER A 51 -6.11 1.63 -16.02
CA SER A 51 -5.64 0.33 -16.49
C SER A 51 -4.45 -0.14 -15.66
N LEU A 52 -4.50 -1.38 -15.16
CA LEU A 52 -3.37 -2.00 -14.46
C LEU A 52 -2.46 -2.70 -15.48
N ASN A 53 -1.31 -2.10 -15.78
CA ASN A 53 -0.31 -2.72 -16.66
C ASN A 53 0.78 -3.48 -15.90
N ILE A 54 1.19 -2.95 -14.74
CA ILE A 54 2.26 -3.49 -13.89
C ILE A 54 1.82 -3.40 -12.43
N LEU A 55 2.03 -4.47 -11.67
CA LEU A 55 1.86 -4.51 -10.23
C LEU A 55 3.22 -4.82 -9.58
N ILE A 56 3.65 -3.97 -8.64
CA ILE A 56 4.90 -4.15 -7.90
C ILE A 56 4.56 -4.41 -6.43
N ASN A 57 4.60 -5.67 -6.02
CA ASN A 57 4.42 -6.08 -4.63
C ASN A 57 5.73 -5.88 -3.85
N ASN A 58 6.04 -4.65 -3.49
CA ASN A 58 7.30 -4.28 -2.82
C ASN A 58 7.19 -4.23 -1.29
N ALA A 59 6.00 -4.00 -0.74
CA ALA A 59 5.83 -3.86 0.70
C ALA A 59 6.14 -5.17 1.43
N GLY A 60 6.86 -5.07 2.53
CA GLY A 60 7.22 -6.22 3.35
C GLY A 60 7.87 -5.82 4.67
N ILE A 61 7.73 -6.68 5.67
CA ILE A 61 8.39 -6.55 6.97
C ILE A 61 9.33 -7.74 7.21
N CYS A 62 10.31 -7.57 8.09
CA CYS A 62 11.25 -8.62 8.48
C CYS A 62 11.54 -8.50 9.98
N ALA A 63 11.80 -9.65 10.63
CA ALA A 63 12.17 -9.74 12.04
C ALA A 63 11.18 -9.03 13.00
N ALA A 64 9.90 -9.00 12.64
CA ALA A 64 8.87 -8.50 13.53
C ALA A 64 8.61 -9.50 14.68
N PRO A 65 8.38 -9.04 15.92
CA PRO A 65 7.90 -9.89 16.99
C PRO A 65 6.59 -10.58 16.58
N PHE A 66 6.40 -11.81 17.02
CA PHE A 66 5.16 -12.55 16.76
C PHE A 66 3.95 -11.71 17.17
N THR A 67 3.15 -11.35 16.18
CA THR A 67 1.96 -10.53 16.33
C THR A 67 0.93 -11.06 15.35
N LEU A 68 -0.34 -10.99 15.72
CA LEU A 68 -1.44 -11.33 14.82
C LEU A 68 -1.95 -10.05 14.15
N SER A 69 -2.20 -10.15 12.85
CA SER A 69 -2.90 -9.16 12.05
C SER A 69 -4.37 -9.03 12.48
N LYS A 70 -5.10 -8.07 11.89
CA LYS A 70 -6.54 -7.88 12.15
C LYS A 70 -7.37 -9.10 11.76
N ASP A 71 -6.86 -9.92 10.84
CA ASP A 71 -7.49 -11.14 10.34
C ASP A 71 -6.96 -12.41 11.03
N ASN A 72 -6.29 -12.27 12.18
CA ASN A 72 -5.79 -13.37 13.01
C ASN A 72 -4.73 -14.27 12.31
N ILE A 73 -4.01 -13.71 11.35
CA ILE A 73 -2.86 -14.32 10.66
C ILE A 73 -1.58 -13.73 11.25
N GLU A 74 -0.53 -14.53 11.38
CA GLU A 74 0.80 -14.04 11.80
C GLU A 74 1.26 -12.89 10.88
N LEU A 75 1.72 -11.79 11.48
CA LEU A 75 1.86 -10.50 10.82
C LEU A 75 2.80 -10.50 9.62
N GLN A 76 3.91 -11.25 9.67
CA GLN A 76 4.83 -11.35 8.56
C GLN A 76 4.20 -12.10 7.37
N PHE A 77 3.46 -13.18 7.63
CA PHE A 77 2.69 -13.87 6.59
C PHE A 77 1.56 -13.00 6.03
N ALA A 78 0.86 -12.27 6.90
CA ALA A 78 -0.21 -11.37 6.48
C ALA A 78 0.30 -10.27 5.53
N ILE A 79 1.44 -9.63 5.83
CA ILE A 79 1.94 -8.51 5.02
C ILE A 79 2.71 -8.99 3.77
N ASN A 80 3.53 -10.03 3.89
CA ASN A 80 4.49 -10.37 2.85
C ASN A 80 3.95 -11.38 1.82
N TYR A 81 2.82 -12.05 2.10
CA TYR A 81 2.39 -13.20 1.31
C TYR A 81 0.88 -13.31 1.06
N ILE A 82 0.04 -13.13 2.08
CA ILE A 82 -1.41 -13.41 2.00
C ILE A 82 -2.20 -12.21 1.46
#